data_AF-A0A814Y9I9-F1
#
_entry.id   AF-A0A814Y9I9-F1
#
_cell.length_a   1.000
_cell.length_b   1.000
_cell.length_c   1.000
_cell.angle_alpha   90.00
_cell.angle_beta   90.00
_cell.angle_gamma   90.00
#
_symmetry.space_group_name_H-M   'P 1'
#
loop_
_entity.id
_entity.type
_entity.pdbx_description
1 polymer ?
#
loop_
_entity_poly.entity_id
_entity_poly.type
_entity_poly.pdbx_seq_one_letter_code
_entity_poly.pdbx_strand_id
1 'polypeptide(L)'
;RKHLPFDHPLRIFIKPFTYHTVSVNYQAALSLVNNRGLVHRIWASDYEEFLKVCDYISMNYKFRLLPNFIDKSMDADNNNKTKDEWDKIYPIHRDLNEFWNIIQKYVQTFFEINYNLSIKDDNDNLPDDLYITEFIQEICKQTIFVYVMHIVLIY
;
A
#
# COMPACT_ATOMS: atom_id res chain seq x y z
N ARG A 1 -12.20 2.66 9.00
CA ARG A 1 -13.64 2.52 9.40
C ARG A 1 -13.94 3.15 10.76
N LYS A 2 -13.06 2.99 11.76
CA LYS A 2 -13.27 3.54 13.12
C LYS A 2 -13.22 5.07 13.19
N HIS A 3 -12.34 5.71 12.41
CA HIS A 3 -12.07 7.15 12.47
C HIS A 3 -12.82 8.01 11.45
N LEU A 4 -13.55 7.39 10.51
CA LEU A 4 -14.32 8.12 9.50
C LEU A 4 -15.82 7.80 9.68
N PRO A 5 -16.68 8.79 9.94
CA PRO A 5 -18.15 8.63 9.98
C PRO A 5 -18.71 8.00 8.71
N PHE A 6 -19.92 7.42 8.77
CA PHE A 6 -20.50 6.66 7.66
C PHE A 6 -20.70 7.49 6.39
N ASP A 7 -21.12 8.73 6.59
CA ASP A 7 -21.40 9.77 5.59
C ASP A 7 -20.16 10.58 5.17
N HIS A 8 -19.01 10.35 5.81
CA HIS A 8 -17.79 11.07 5.49
C HIS A 8 -17.34 10.81 4.04
N PRO A 9 -17.05 11.85 3.24
CA PRO A 9 -16.73 11.71 1.81
C PRO A 9 -15.55 10.78 1.56
N LEU A 10 -14.46 10.92 2.34
CA LEU A 10 -13.31 10.00 2.25
C LEU A 10 -13.68 8.53 2.52
N ARG A 11 -14.59 8.25 3.47
CA ARG A 11 -15.02 6.86 3.73
C ARG A 11 -15.76 6.28 2.55
N ILE A 12 -16.68 7.05 1.98
CA ILE A 12 -17.45 6.64 0.80
C ILE A 12 -16.49 6.37 -0.36
N PHE A 13 -15.51 7.25 -0.56
CA PHE A 13 -14.48 7.14 -1.59
C PHE A 13 -13.60 5.89 -1.46
N ILE A 14 -13.07 5.58 -0.27
CA ILE A 14 -12.17 4.43 -0.07
C ILE A 14 -12.89 3.09 0.07
N LYS A 15 -14.21 3.09 0.27
CA LYS A 15 -15.02 1.88 0.51
C LYS A 15 -14.87 0.82 -0.59
N PRO A 16 -15.00 1.11 -1.89
CA PRO A 16 -14.84 0.09 -2.94
C PRO A 16 -13.44 -0.52 -2.93
N PHE A 17 -12.39 0.27 -2.64
CA PHE A 17 -11.00 -0.20 -2.63
C PHE A 17 -10.64 -1.06 -1.41
N THR A 18 -11.46 -1.04 -0.36
CA THR A 18 -11.26 -1.82 0.88
C THR A 18 -12.31 -2.91 1.07
N TYR A 19 -13.12 -3.16 0.02
CA TYR A 19 -14.16 -4.17 0.07
C TYR A 19 -13.55 -5.57 0.15
N HIS A 20 -14.09 -6.39 1.05
CA HIS A 20 -13.61 -7.76 1.36
C HIS A 20 -12.18 -7.94 1.88
N THR A 21 -11.35 -6.90 1.94
CA THR A 21 -9.95 -7.03 2.42
C THR A 21 -9.86 -7.66 3.82
N VAL A 22 -10.72 -7.26 4.75
CA VAL A 22 -10.77 -7.85 6.10
C VAL A 22 -11.20 -9.32 6.07
N SER A 23 -12.18 -9.66 5.24
CA SER A 23 -12.71 -11.03 5.14
C SER A 23 -11.66 -11.98 4.57
N VAL A 24 -11.01 -11.58 3.47
CA VAL A 24 -9.95 -12.36 2.83
C VAL A 24 -8.78 -12.54 3.78
N ASN A 25 -8.33 -11.49 4.47
CA ASN A 25 -7.24 -11.60 5.44
C ASN A 25 -7.58 -12.52 6.62
N TYR A 26 -8.82 -12.46 7.12
CA TYR A 26 -9.28 -13.36 8.18
C TYR A 26 -9.28 -14.82 7.72
N GLN A 27 -9.81 -15.11 6.52
CA GLN A 27 -9.80 -16.47 5.96
C GLN A 27 -8.38 -16.97 5.67
N ALA A 28 -7.50 -16.10 5.17
CA ALA A 28 -6.09 -16.42 4.96
C ALA A 28 -5.40 -16.80 6.28
N ALA A 29 -5.65 -16.05 7.36
CA ALA A 29 -5.10 -16.35 8.68
C ALA A 29 -5.56 -17.72 9.23
N LEU A 30 -6.75 -18.20 8.86
CA LEU A 30 -7.29 -19.48 9.32
C LEU A 30 -6.89 -20.68 8.46
N SER A 31 -6.61 -20.49 7.18
CA SER A 31 -6.50 -21.61 6.22
C SER A 31 -5.28 -21.57 5.29
N LEU A 32 -4.74 -20.38 5.03
CA LEU A 32 -3.65 -20.18 4.09
C LEU A 32 -2.31 -20.19 4.81
N VAL A 33 -2.12 -19.28 5.77
CA VAL A 33 -0.82 -18.97 6.39
C VAL A 33 -0.67 -19.52 7.81
N ASN A 34 -1.68 -20.20 8.36
CA ASN A 34 -1.54 -20.85 9.66
C ASN A 34 -0.61 -22.07 9.60
N ASN A 35 -0.15 -22.54 10.75
CA ASN A 35 0.63 -23.76 10.82
C ASN A 35 -0.17 -24.94 10.24
N ARG A 36 0.44 -25.65 9.29
CA ARG A 36 -0.16 -26.73 8.48
C ARG A 36 -1.29 -26.27 7.56
N GLY A 37 -1.44 -24.96 7.39
CA GLY A 37 -2.25 -24.33 6.37
C GLY A 37 -1.70 -24.59 4.98
N LEU A 38 -2.39 -24.06 3.97
CA LEU A 38 -2.06 -24.36 2.58
C LEU A 38 -0.61 -24.01 2.23
N VAL A 39 -0.09 -22.85 2.64
CA VAL A 39 1.29 -22.40 2.36
C VAL A 39 2.32 -23.41 2.89
N HIS A 40 2.19 -23.82 4.16
CA HIS A 40 3.10 -24.81 4.76
C HIS A 40 3.05 -26.17 4.03
N ARG A 41 1.90 -26.55 3.46
CA ARG A 41 1.76 -27.85 2.78
C ARG A 41 2.29 -27.88 1.35
N ILE A 42 2.38 -26.73 0.68
CA ILE A 42 2.71 -26.67 -0.76
C ILE A 42 4.02 -25.95 -1.05
N TRP A 43 4.52 -25.12 -0.13
CA TRP A 43 5.82 -24.47 -0.28
C TRP A 43 6.93 -25.35 0.28
N ALA A 44 8.14 -25.15 -0.23
CA ALA A 44 9.32 -25.90 0.17
C ALA A 44 9.87 -25.49 1.55
N SER A 45 9.40 -24.37 2.11
CA SER A 45 9.85 -23.85 3.40
C SER A 45 8.99 -24.37 4.55
N ASP A 46 9.65 -24.67 5.66
CA ASP A 46 8.98 -24.98 6.91
C ASP A 46 8.27 -23.75 7.46
N TYR A 47 7.26 -23.98 8.31
CA TYR A 47 6.48 -22.90 8.92
C TYR A 47 7.34 -21.85 9.63
N GLU A 48 8.34 -22.29 10.40
CA GLU A 48 9.25 -21.40 11.13
C GLU A 48 10.10 -20.53 10.19
N GLU A 49 10.49 -21.05 9.02
CA GLU A 49 11.23 -20.27 8.03
C GLU A 49 10.33 -19.23 7.36
N PHE A 50 9.09 -19.59 7.06
CA PHE A 50 8.10 -18.64 6.55
C PHE A 50 7.88 -17.49 7.53
N LEU A 51 7.78 -17.77 8.83
CA LEU A 51 7.67 -16.72 9.86
C LEU A 51 8.89 -15.79 9.87
N LYS A 52 10.11 -16.32 9.75
CA LYS A 52 11.33 -15.48 9.64
C LYS A 52 11.30 -14.57 8.42
N VAL A 53 10.78 -15.05 7.28
CA VAL A 53 10.60 -14.23 6.07
C VAL A 53 9.57 -13.13 6.33
N CYS A 54 8.45 -13.43 6.98
CA CYS A 54 7.45 -12.43 7.37
C CYS A 54 8.05 -11.36 8.30
N ASP A 55 8.83 -11.76 9.31
CA ASP A 55 9.51 -10.84 10.23
C ASP A 55 10.50 -9.95 9.46
N TYR A 56 11.31 -10.53 8.59
CA TYR A 56 12.25 -9.78 7.76
C TYR A 56 11.52 -8.75 6.87
N ILE A 57 10.43 -9.13 6.22
CA ILE A 57 9.63 -8.22 5.39
C ILE A 57 9.07 -7.07 6.24
N SER A 58 8.48 -7.39 7.39
CA SER A 58 7.93 -6.39 8.32
C SER A 58 8.98 -5.40 8.80
N MET A 59 10.17 -5.86 9.19
CA MET A 59 11.27 -5.02 9.67
C MET A 59 11.86 -4.11 8.58
N ASN A 60 11.84 -4.56 7.32
CA ASN A 60 12.45 -3.86 6.19
C ASN A 60 11.44 -3.12 5.31
N TYR A 61 10.15 -3.20 5.64
CA TYR A 61 9.11 -2.56 4.86
C TYR A 61 9.33 -1.05 4.82
N LYS A 62 9.31 -0.46 3.62
CA LYS A 62 9.35 0.98 3.42
C LYS A 62 8.19 1.36 2.53
N PHE A 63 7.32 2.23 3.01
CA PHE A 63 6.28 2.80 2.16
C PHE A 63 6.94 3.66 1.07
N ARG A 64 6.67 3.33 -0.19
CA ARG A 64 7.18 4.05 -1.36
C ARG A 64 6.05 4.29 -2.34
N LEU A 65 5.97 5.51 -2.86
CA LEU A 65 5.07 5.88 -3.94
C LEU A 65 5.73 5.59 -5.28
N LEU A 66 4.94 5.46 -6.35
CA LEU A 66 5.47 5.46 -7.70
C LEU A 66 5.89 6.89 -8.10
N PRO A 67 6.98 7.05 -8.88
CA PRO A 67 7.80 6.00 -9.49
C PRO A 67 8.86 5.39 -8.55
N ASN A 68 9.07 5.97 -7.36
CA ASN A 68 10.15 5.60 -6.41
C ASN A 68 10.13 4.15 -5.90
N PHE A 69 9.06 3.39 -6.17
CA PHE A 69 8.98 1.97 -5.89
C PHE A 69 9.80 1.12 -6.87
N ILE A 70 9.86 1.51 -8.16
CA ILE A 70 10.62 0.79 -9.19
C ILE A 70 12.10 1.19 -9.06
N ASP A 71 12.97 0.19 -9.00
CA ASP A 71 14.41 0.44 -8.99
C ASP A 71 14.87 0.99 -10.36
N LYS A 72 15.80 1.94 -10.35
CA LYS A 72 16.34 2.54 -11.59
C LYS A 72 16.97 1.48 -12.50
N SER A 73 17.47 0.37 -11.95
CA SER A 73 17.97 -0.75 -12.75
C SER A 73 16.91 -1.36 -13.69
N MET A 74 15.63 -1.04 -13.48
CA MET A 74 14.49 -1.50 -14.29
C MET A 74 14.04 -0.45 -15.33
N ASP A 75 14.87 0.55 -15.61
CA ASP A 75 14.63 1.55 -16.66
C ASP A 75 15.31 1.16 -17.99
N ALA A 76 14.73 1.61 -19.10
CA ALA A 76 15.24 1.35 -20.45
C ALA A 76 16.69 1.82 -20.64
N ASP A 77 17.00 3.03 -20.12
CA ASP A 77 18.32 3.65 -20.24
C ASP A 77 19.41 2.81 -19.54
N ASN A 78 19.11 2.27 -18.35
CA ASN A 78 20.05 1.45 -17.59
C ASN A 78 20.24 0.04 -18.17
N ASN A 79 19.39 -0.35 -19.13
CA ASN A 79 19.45 -1.64 -19.81
C ASN A 79 19.86 -1.52 -21.29
N ASN A 80 20.29 -0.33 -21.73
CA ASN A 80 20.66 -0.03 -23.12
C ASN A 80 19.56 -0.39 -24.13
N LYS A 81 18.30 -0.04 -23.80
CA LYS A 81 17.13 -0.27 -24.65
C LYS A 81 16.44 1.05 -24.99
N THR A 82 15.82 1.10 -26.16
CA THR A 82 14.83 2.14 -26.45
C THR A 82 13.55 1.89 -25.63
N LYS A 83 12.71 2.92 -25.48
CA LYS A 83 11.42 2.79 -24.78
C LYS A 83 10.52 1.73 -25.43
N ASP A 84 10.43 1.70 -26.76
CA ASP A 84 9.58 0.75 -27.48
C ASP A 84 10.07 -0.70 -27.34
N GLU A 85 11.38 -0.92 -27.21
CA GLU A 85 11.93 -2.24 -26.92
C GLU A 85 11.68 -2.62 -25.46
N TRP A 86 11.83 -1.68 -24.54
CA TRP A 86 11.59 -1.90 -23.12
C TRP A 86 10.13 -2.24 -22.83
N ASP A 87 9.19 -1.57 -23.48
CA ASP A 87 7.76 -1.85 -23.34
C ASP A 87 7.37 -3.26 -23.80
N LYS A 88 8.13 -3.86 -24.72
CA LYS A 88 7.93 -5.27 -25.12
C LYS A 88 8.49 -6.26 -24.12
N ILE A 89 9.55 -5.88 -23.41
CA ILE A 89 10.25 -6.72 -22.42
C ILE A 89 9.56 -6.63 -21.05
N TYR A 90 9.23 -5.41 -20.63
CA TYR A 90 8.67 -5.08 -19.33
C TYR A 90 7.47 -4.12 -19.46
N PRO A 91 6.35 -4.57 -20.08
CA PRO A 91 5.17 -3.74 -20.32
C PRO A 91 4.56 -3.17 -19.05
N ILE A 92 4.72 -3.87 -17.92
CA ILE A 92 4.24 -3.43 -16.60
C ILE A 92 4.83 -2.06 -16.23
N HIS A 93 6.05 -1.73 -16.66
CA HIS A 93 6.64 -0.41 -16.40
C HIS A 93 5.77 0.73 -16.95
N ARG A 94 5.34 0.62 -18.21
CA ARG A 94 4.47 1.61 -18.84
C ARG A 94 3.08 1.59 -18.19
N ASP A 95 2.46 0.41 -18.13
CA ASP A 95 1.08 0.27 -17.67
C ASP A 95 0.92 0.77 -16.22
N LEU A 96 1.91 0.52 -15.36
CA LEU A 96 1.90 0.98 -13.98
C LEU A 96 2.00 2.51 -13.88
N ASN A 97 2.86 3.13 -14.70
CA ASN A 97 3.00 4.59 -14.74
C ASN A 97 1.73 5.27 -15.28
N GLU A 98 1.12 4.71 -16.32
CA GLU A 98 -0.15 5.20 -16.86
C GLU A 98 -1.28 5.08 -15.82
N PHE A 99 -1.41 3.92 -15.18
CA PHE A 99 -2.37 3.69 -14.11
C PHE A 99 -2.15 4.65 -12.94
N TRP A 100 -0.91 4.86 -12.51
CA TRP A 100 -0.57 5.77 -11.43
C TRP A 100 -1.05 7.19 -11.71
N ASN A 101 -0.81 7.70 -12.92
CA ASN A 101 -1.25 9.04 -13.32
C ASN A 101 -2.78 9.17 -13.30
N ILE A 102 -3.50 8.13 -13.74
CA ILE A 102 -4.97 8.10 -13.69
C ILE A 102 -5.46 8.15 -12.25
N ILE A 103 -4.88 7.33 -11.36
CA ILE A 103 -5.25 7.30 -9.94
C ILE A 103 -4.92 8.61 -9.24
N GLN A 104 -3.73 9.18 -9.48
CA GLN A 104 -3.34 10.48 -8.94
C GLN A 104 -4.35 11.56 -9.32
N LYS A 105 -4.73 11.64 -10.59
CA LYS A 105 -5.72 12.60 -11.06
C LYS A 105 -7.11 12.35 -10.46
N TYR A 106 -7.52 11.09 -10.34
CA TYR A 106 -8.79 10.73 -9.74
C TYR A 106 -8.87 11.15 -8.26
N VAL A 107 -7.82 10.88 -7.48
CA VAL A 107 -7.71 11.28 -6.07
C VAL A 107 -7.63 12.80 -5.95
N GLN A 108 -6.83 13.47 -6.79
CA GLN A 108 -6.74 14.92 -6.83
C GLN A 108 -8.11 15.56 -7.04
N THR A 109 -8.85 15.15 -8.07
CA THR A 109 -10.19 15.67 -8.35
C THR A 109 -11.16 15.42 -7.19
N PHE A 110 -11.04 14.29 -6.49
CA PHE A 110 -11.82 14.05 -5.28
C PHE A 110 -11.52 15.11 -4.20
N PHE A 111 -10.24 15.41 -3.93
CA PHE A 111 -9.89 16.41 -2.92
C PHE A 111 -10.27 17.84 -3.32
N GLU A 112 -10.12 18.19 -4.59
CA GLU A 112 -10.55 19.48 -5.14
C GLU A 112 -12.06 19.69 -4.96
N ILE A 113 -12.87 18.67 -5.25
CA ILE A 113 -14.34 18.77 -5.14
C ILE A 113 -14.82 18.80 -3.69
N ASN A 114 -14.23 17.97 -2.82
CA ASN A 114 -14.77 17.76 -1.46
C ASN A 114 -14.17 18.69 -0.41
N TYR A 115 -12.99 19.27 -0.66
CA TYR A 115 -12.29 20.10 0.33
C TYR A 115 -11.79 21.44 -0.24
N ASN A 116 -12.06 21.76 -1.51
CA ASN A 116 -11.54 22.95 -2.19
C ASN A 116 -10.01 23.07 -2.14
N LEU A 117 -9.32 21.93 -2.04
CA LEU A 117 -7.86 21.88 -2.02
C LEU A 117 -7.33 21.79 -3.44
N SER A 118 -6.75 22.88 -3.92
CA SER A 118 -5.93 22.87 -5.11
C SER A 118 -4.53 22.36 -4.75
N ILE A 119 -4.17 21.17 -5.22
CA ILE A 119 -2.83 20.56 -5.03
C ILE A 119 -1.72 21.39 -5.71
N LYS A 120 -2.06 22.48 -6.42
CA LYS A 120 -1.09 23.40 -7.03
C LYS A 120 -0.46 24.37 -6.03
N ASP A 121 -1.02 24.52 -4.84
CA ASP A 121 -0.39 25.28 -3.76
C ASP A 121 0.56 24.33 -3.02
N ASP A 122 1.87 24.62 -3.03
CA ASP A 122 2.96 23.89 -2.33
C ASP A 122 2.81 23.87 -0.78
N ASN A 123 1.61 24.08 -0.27
CA ASN A 123 1.32 23.93 1.14
C ASN A 123 0.92 22.47 1.39
N ASP A 124 1.79 21.71 2.05
CA ASP A 124 1.56 20.34 2.58
C ASP A 124 0.43 20.25 3.63
N ASN A 125 -0.51 21.21 3.63
CA ASN A 125 -1.60 21.29 4.57
C ASN A 125 -2.69 20.29 4.18
N LEU A 126 -2.96 19.36 5.10
CA LEU A 126 -4.16 18.55 5.06
C LEU A 126 -5.42 19.43 5.10
N PRO A 127 -6.56 18.94 4.58
CA PRO A 127 -7.84 19.60 4.84
C PRO A 127 -8.02 19.83 6.34
N ASP A 128 -8.60 20.96 6.73
CA ASP A 128 -9.01 21.23 8.11
C ASP A 128 -10.20 20.35 8.49
N ASP A 129 -9.91 19.06 8.70
CA ASP A 129 -10.85 18.00 8.99
C ASP A 129 -10.26 17.10 10.08
N LEU A 130 -10.91 17.11 11.24
CA LEU A 130 -10.51 16.33 12.40
C LEU A 130 -10.51 14.83 12.11
N TYR A 131 -11.51 14.32 11.37
CA TYR A 131 -11.63 12.90 11.08
C TYR A 131 -10.53 12.41 10.13
N ILE A 132 -10.16 13.23 9.15
CA ILE A 132 -9.03 12.94 8.26
C ILE A 132 -7.72 12.94 9.06
N THR A 133 -7.53 13.95 9.91
CA THR A 133 -6.35 14.04 10.78
C THR A 133 -6.21 12.81 11.68
N GLU A 134 -7.28 12.44 12.40
CA GLU A 134 -7.30 11.24 13.25
C GLU A 134 -7.08 9.95 12.44
N PHE A 135 -7.70 9.85 11.26
CA PHE A 135 -7.55 8.69 10.38
C PHE A 135 -6.10 8.52 9.89
N ILE A 136 -5.46 9.60 9.46
CA ILE A 136 -4.06 9.61 9.01
C ILE A 136 -3.13 9.30 10.18
N GLN A 137 -3.35 9.91 11.36
CA GLN A 137 -2.56 9.62 12.55
C GLN A 137 -2.62 8.15 12.95
N GLU A 138 -3.80 7.52 12.89
CA GLU A 138 -3.94 6.09 13.17
C GLU A 138 -3.22 5.24 12.12
N ILE A 139 -3.29 5.60 10.83
CA ILE A 139 -2.51 4.92 9.79
C ILE A 139 -1.03 5.04 10.10
N CYS A 140 -0.51 6.25 10.28
CA CYS A 140 0.90 6.49 10.60
C CYS A 140 1.32 5.71 11.85
N LYS A 141 0.48 5.70 12.89
CA LYS A 141 0.73 4.90 14.09
C LYS A 141 0.85 3.43 13.74
N GLN A 142 -0.03 2.85 12.92
CA GLN A 142 0.05 1.45 12.52
C GLN A 142 1.25 1.15 11.64
N THR A 143 1.59 2.02 10.67
CA THR A 143 2.78 1.87 9.82
C THR A 143 4.07 1.99 10.62
N ILE A 144 4.07 2.79 11.70
CA ILE A 144 5.18 2.90 12.68
C ILE A 144 5.13 1.75 13.71
N PHE A 145 3.95 1.27 14.13
CA PHE A 145 3.81 0.18 15.11
C PHE A 145 4.23 -1.17 14.55
N VAL A 146 4.20 -1.36 13.22
CA VAL A 146 4.87 -2.50 12.57
C VAL A 146 6.38 -2.54 12.95
N TYR A 147 7.00 -1.39 13.25
CA TYR A 147 8.37 -1.34 13.79
C TYR A 147 8.49 -1.66 15.29
N VAL A 148 7.45 -1.43 16.10
CA VAL A 148 7.56 -1.48 17.58
C VAL A 148 6.95 -2.75 18.19
N MET A 149 5.89 -3.31 17.61
CA MET A 149 5.18 -4.44 18.22
C MET A 149 5.98 -5.76 18.27
N HIS A 150 7.05 -5.88 17.48
CA HIS A 150 7.94 -7.04 17.55
C HIS A 150 9.01 -6.96 18.65
N ILE A 151 9.25 -5.78 19.25
CA ILE A 151 10.12 -5.70 20.45
C ILE A 151 9.41 -6.29 21.68
N VAL A 152 8.07 -6.29 21.70
CA VAL A 152 7.27 -6.75 22.85
C VAL A 152 6.83 -8.21 22.73
N LEU A 153 6.80 -8.79 21.52
CA LEU A 153 6.52 -10.22 21.31
C LEU A 153 7.77 -11.12 21.43
N ILE A 154 8.92 -10.55 21.80
CA ILE A 154 10.19 -11.25 22.09
C ILE A 154 10.46 -11.30 23.61
N TYR A 155 9.48 -10.97 24.46
CA TYR A 155 9.54 -11.19 25.92
C TYR A 155 8.35 -12.01 26.43
#